data_AF-A0A8S9Y311-F1
#
_entry.id   AF-A0A8S9Y311-F1
#
_cell.length_a   1.000
_cell.length_b   1.000
_cell.length_c   1.000
_cell.angle_alpha   90.00
_cell.angle_beta   90.00
_cell.angle_gamma   90.00
#
_symmetry.space_group_name_H-M   'P 1'
#
loop_
_entity.id
_entity.type
_entity.pdbx_description
1 polymer ?
#
loop_
_entity_poly.entity_id
_entity_poly.type
_entity_poly.pdbx_seq_one_letter_code
_entity_poly.pdbx_strand_id
1 'polypeptide(L)'
;MSEAEKLQLIQELELEMMADMYNRMSNACHKKCVPPKYSEPDLGKGEAVCIDRCVAKYLDIHDRVGKKLTALSSPRRRLYEENARRTKMNEHTIMLVSARFSRKLTVTLHFRWLNRMSGFLPG
;
A
#
# COMPACT_ATOMS: atom_id res chain seq x y z
N MET A 1 28.80 18.40 -15.96
CA MET A 1 28.97 17.83 -14.62
C MET A 1 30.16 16.89 -14.63
N SER A 2 31.23 17.28 -13.96
CA SER A 2 32.39 16.42 -13.72
C SER A 2 32.01 15.28 -12.77
N GLU A 3 32.78 14.21 -12.79
CA GLU A 3 32.55 13.04 -11.94
C GLU A 3 32.66 13.38 -10.43
N ALA A 4 33.51 14.35 -10.09
CA ALA A 4 33.68 14.86 -8.74
C ALA A 4 32.42 15.59 -8.20
N GLU A 5 31.75 16.37 -9.03
CA GLU A 5 30.52 17.08 -8.66
C GLU A 5 29.36 16.10 -8.37
N LYS A 6 29.31 14.96 -9.08
CA LYS A 6 28.31 13.91 -8.82
C LYS A 6 28.53 13.23 -7.47
N LEU A 7 29.78 12.95 -7.13
CA LEU A 7 30.16 12.38 -5.84
C LEU A 7 29.82 13.32 -4.67
N GLN A 8 30.10 14.62 -4.84
CA GLN A 8 29.75 15.64 -3.84
C GLN A 8 28.24 15.73 -3.64
N LEU A 9 27.46 15.77 -4.73
CA LEU A 9 26.00 15.84 -4.65
C LEU A 9 25.39 14.63 -3.90
N ILE A 10 25.90 13.43 -4.15
CA ILE A 10 25.41 12.22 -3.46
C ILE A 10 25.72 12.29 -1.95
N GLN A 11 26.93 12.72 -1.58
CA GLN A 11 27.31 12.87 -0.17
C GLN A 11 26.47 13.93 0.55
N GLU A 12 26.21 15.07 -0.08
CA GLU A 12 25.36 16.11 0.48
C GLU A 12 23.93 15.60 0.71
N LEU A 13 23.38 14.86 -0.25
CA LEU A 13 22.05 14.27 -0.12
C LEU A 13 21.99 13.21 0.99
N GLU A 14 23.01 12.36 1.10
CA GLU A 14 23.11 11.36 2.16
C GLU A 14 23.11 12.01 3.55
N LEU A 15 23.88 13.09 3.72
CA LEU A 15 23.94 13.84 4.97
C LEU A 15 22.60 14.50 5.31
N GLU A 16 21.94 15.14 4.33
CA GLU A 16 20.65 15.79 4.55
C GLU A 16 19.58 14.77 4.97
N MET A 17 19.54 13.60 4.32
CA MET A 17 18.62 12.53 4.69
C MET A 17 18.90 11.97 6.09
N MET A 18 20.17 11.78 6.46
CA MET A 18 20.53 11.32 7.80
C MET A 18 20.18 12.36 8.88
N ALA A 19 20.31 13.66 8.58
CA ALA A 19 19.94 14.74 9.48
C ALA A 19 18.42 14.79 9.74
N ASP A 20 17.58 14.68 8.71
CA ASP A 20 16.11 14.61 8.88
C ASP A 20 15.71 13.39 9.72
N MET A 21 16.32 12.23 9.46
CA MET A 21 16.09 11.03 10.27
C MET A 21 16.43 11.26 11.75
N TYR A 22 17.60 11.84 12.03
CA TYR A 22 18.05 12.12 13.39
C TYR A 22 17.09 13.08 14.12
N ASN A 23 16.66 14.15 13.45
CA ASN A 23 15.74 15.13 14.03
C ASN A 23 14.38 14.53 14.37
N ARG A 24 13.83 13.69 13.50
CA ARG A 24 12.56 12.99 13.75
C ARG A 24 12.68 11.97 14.87
N MET A 25 13.78 11.20 14.89
CA MET A 25 14.07 10.21 15.92
C MET A 25 14.22 10.86 17.29
N SER A 26 15.05 11.91 17.40
CA SER A 26 15.31 12.63 18.63
C SER A 26 14.01 13.19 19.22
N ASN A 27 13.20 13.86 18.39
CA ASN A 27 11.90 14.38 18.81
C ASN A 27 10.91 13.27 19.24
N ALA A 28 10.90 12.14 18.55
CA ALA A 28 10.05 11.01 18.90
C ALA A 28 10.47 10.39 20.24
N CYS A 29 11.77 10.13 20.43
CA CYS A 29 12.27 9.51 21.65
C CYS A 29 12.19 10.44 22.84
N HIS A 30 12.44 11.73 22.68
CA HIS A 30 12.22 12.73 23.72
C HIS A 30 10.77 12.71 24.19
N LYS A 31 9.79 12.77 23.27
CA LYS A 31 8.35 12.71 23.62
C LYS A 31 7.92 11.40 24.26
N LYS A 32 8.65 10.29 24.06
CA LYS A 32 8.30 8.96 24.59
C LYS A 32 8.95 8.67 25.93
N CYS A 33 10.17 9.14 26.13
CA CYS A 33 11.00 8.76 27.27
C CYS A 33 11.17 9.87 28.31
N VAL A 34 10.96 11.13 27.92
CA VAL A 34 11.12 12.29 28.81
C VAL A 34 9.74 12.87 29.13
N PRO A 35 9.30 12.81 30.40
CA PRO A 35 8.02 13.37 30.81
C PRO A 35 8.04 14.91 30.71
N PRO A 36 6.89 15.56 30.48
CA PRO A 36 6.84 17.02 30.38
C PRO A 36 7.09 17.74 31.70
N LYS A 37 7.00 17.03 32.84
CA LYS A 37 7.33 17.54 34.17
C LYS A 37 8.71 17.04 34.55
N TYR A 38 9.67 17.96 34.56
CA TYR A 38 11.05 17.70 34.98
C TYR A 38 11.17 17.90 36.49
N SER A 39 11.61 16.88 37.22
CA SER A 39 11.97 17.02 38.63
C SER A 39 13.46 17.34 38.83
N GLU A 40 14.30 16.84 37.92
CA GLU A 40 15.76 16.96 37.98
C GLU A 40 16.30 17.30 36.57
N PRO A 41 17.45 17.99 36.46
CA PRO A 41 18.03 18.37 35.17
C PRO A 41 18.76 17.21 34.47
N ASP A 42 19.13 16.19 35.22
CA ASP A 42 19.84 15.02 34.71
C ASP A 42 18.86 13.92 34.29
N LEU A 43 19.28 13.10 33.30
CA LEU A 43 18.48 11.94 32.92
C LEU A 43 18.49 10.89 34.03
N GLY A 44 17.30 10.53 34.49
CA GLY A 44 17.13 9.40 35.40
C GLY A 44 17.55 8.09 34.72
N LYS A 45 17.96 7.09 35.52
CA LYS A 45 18.34 5.75 35.00
C LYS A 45 17.25 5.13 34.10
N GLY A 46 15.98 5.37 34.43
CA GLY A 46 14.85 4.89 33.64
C GLY A 46 14.71 5.59 32.29
N GLU A 47 15.00 6.89 32.22
CA GLU A 47 14.93 7.69 31.01
C GLU A 47 16.08 7.33 30.06
N ALA A 48 17.29 7.17 30.59
CA ALA A 48 18.46 6.71 29.84
C ALA A 48 18.19 5.34 29.16
N VAL A 49 17.75 4.34 29.94
CA VAL A 49 17.41 3.01 29.40
C VAL A 49 16.24 3.06 28.42
N CYS A 50 15.26 3.97 28.63
CA CYS A 50 14.18 4.16 27.68
C CYS A 50 14.69 4.70 26.35
N ILE A 51 15.58 5.70 26.35
CA ILE A 51 16.13 6.30 25.14
C ILE A 51 16.88 5.25 24.31
N ASP A 52 17.73 4.44 24.93
CA ASP A 52 18.44 3.36 24.23
C ASP A 52 17.48 2.39 23.52
N ARG A 53 16.43 1.96 24.24
CA ARG A 53 15.37 1.09 23.70
C ARG A 53 14.56 1.80 22.61
N CYS A 54 14.32 3.10 22.75
CA CYS A 54 13.58 3.89 21.77
C CYS A 54 14.35 4.00 20.46
N VAL A 55 15.63 4.35 20.50
CA VAL A 55 16.50 4.44 19.33
C VAL A 55 16.57 3.10 18.61
N ALA A 56 16.80 2.00 19.35
CA ALA A 56 16.84 0.66 18.77
C ALA A 56 15.53 0.30 18.02
N LYS A 57 14.38 0.59 18.64
CA LYS A 57 13.07 0.36 18.01
C LYS A 57 12.81 1.28 16.82
N TYR A 58 13.21 2.55 16.92
CA TYR A 58 13.02 3.53 15.86
C TYR A 58 13.74 3.11 14.59
N LEU A 59 14.99 2.67 14.71
CA LEU A 59 15.79 2.19 13.57
C LEU A 59 15.21 0.91 12.95
N ASP A 60 14.76 -0.05 13.76
CA ASP A 60 14.10 -1.27 13.25
C ASP A 60 12.81 -0.93 12.48
N ILE A 61 11.97 -0.03 13.03
CA ILE A 61 10.76 0.43 12.34
C ILE A 61 11.12 1.20 11.06
N HIS A 62 12.13 2.07 11.12
CA HIS A 62 12.59 2.85 9.96
C HIS A 62 13.02 1.94 8.81
N ASP A 63 13.79 0.89 9.08
CA ASP A 63 14.22 -0.10 8.08
C ASP A 63 13.01 -0.87 7.49
N ARG A 64 12.09 -1.35 8.33
CA ARG A 64 10.88 -2.05 7.86
C ARG A 64 10.01 -1.17 6.98
N VAL A 65 9.83 0.09 7.36
CA VAL A 65 9.07 1.08 6.57
C VAL A 65 9.80 1.34 5.26
N GLY A 66 11.12 1.53 5.28
CA GLY A 66 11.94 1.70 4.08
C GLY A 66 11.78 0.54 3.09
N LYS A 67 11.89 -0.71 3.56
CA LYS A 67 11.67 -1.91 2.73
C LYS A 67 10.27 -1.94 2.13
N LYS A 68 9.23 -1.58 2.90
CA LYS A 68 7.86 -1.57 2.41
C LYS A 68 7.62 -0.46 1.40
N LEU A 69 8.20 0.72 1.61
CA LEU A 69 8.11 1.86 0.70
C LEU A 69 8.77 1.53 -0.64
N THR A 70 9.98 0.95 -0.63
CA THR A 70 10.67 0.48 -1.85
C THR A 70 9.86 -0.61 -2.57
N ALA A 71 9.25 -1.53 -1.82
CA ALA A 71 8.40 -2.56 -2.40
C ALA A 71 7.10 -1.99 -3.01
N LEU A 72 6.61 -0.84 -2.54
CA LEU A 72 5.44 -0.13 -3.07
C LEU A 72 5.78 0.79 -4.25
N SER A 73 6.97 1.39 -4.25
CA SER A 73 7.44 2.25 -5.33
C SER A 73 7.82 1.44 -6.57
N SER A 74 8.12 0.15 -6.42
CA SER A 74 8.38 -0.75 -7.53
C SER A 74 7.17 -0.78 -8.51
N PRO A 75 7.35 -0.36 -9.78
CA PRO A 75 6.25 -0.27 -10.75
C PRO A 75 5.46 -1.57 -10.89
N ARG A 76 6.16 -2.70 -10.69
CA ARG A 76 5.62 -4.04 -10.69
C ARG A 76 4.48 -4.22 -9.67
N ARG A 77 4.56 -3.64 -8.46
CA ARG A 77 3.46 -3.73 -7.48
C ARG A 77 2.26 -2.89 -7.88
N ARG A 78 2.46 -1.70 -8.42
CA ARG A 78 1.36 -0.87 -8.95
C ARG A 78 0.64 -1.60 -10.07
N LEU A 79 1.40 -2.23 -10.97
CA LEU A 79 0.84 -3.10 -12.01
C LEU A 79 0.11 -4.31 -11.42
N TYR A 80 0.61 -4.96 -10.35
CA TYR A 80 -0.13 -6.04 -9.68
C TYR A 80 -1.42 -5.55 -9.03
N GLU A 81 -1.41 -4.40 -8.34
CA GLU A 81 -2.61 -3.82 -7.72
C GLU A 81 -3.61 -3.30 -8.76
N GLU A 82 -3.13 -2.72 -9.86
CA GLU A 82 -3.96 -2.27 -10.98
C GLU A 82 -4.52 -3.46 -11.77
N ASN A 83 -3.71 -4.48 -12.02
CA ASN A 83 -4.16 -5.73 -12.64
C ASN A 83 -5.15 -6.47 -11.73
N ALA A 84 -4.93 -6.51 -10.41
CA ALA A 84 -5.89 -7.08 -9.46
C ALA A 84 -7.20 -6.29 -9.40
N ARG A 85 -7.16 -4.96 -9.55
CA ARG A 85 -8.36 -4.13 -9.73
C ARG A 85 -9.06 -4.41 -11.06
N ARG A 86 -8.30 -4.58 -12.15
CA ARG A 86 -8.83 -4.94 -13.48
C ARG A 86 -9.42 -6.36 -13.50
N THR A 87 -8.83 -7.34 -12.84
CA THR A 87 -9.37 -8.72 -12.79
C THR A 87 -10.67 -8.77 -12.00
N LYS A 88 -10.78 -8.07 -10.86
CA LYS A 88 -12.05 -7.95 -10.13
C LYS A 88 -13.14 -7.28 -10.96
N MET A 89 -12.79 -6.25 -11.73
CA MET A 89 -13.74 -5.59 -12.65
C MET A 89 -14.16 -6.54 -13.78
N ASN A 90 -13.21 -7.28 -14.36
CA ASN A 90 -13.49 -8.27 -15.41
C ASN A 90 -14.34 -9.45 -14.91
N GLU A 91 -14.12 -9.95 -13.69
CA GLU A 91 -14.99 -10.98 -13.09
C GLU A 91 -16.44 -10.49 -12.95
N HIS A 92 -16.63 -9.26 -12.49
CA HIS A 92 -17.96 -8.65 -12.36
C HIS A 92 -18.60 -8.41 -13.73
N THR A 93 -17.82 -7.95 -14.72
CA THR A 93 -18.28 -7.80 -16.11
C THR A 93 -18.62 -9.14 -16.75
N ILE A 94 -17.81 -10.19 -16.56
CA ILE A 94 -18.07 -11.56 -17.05
C ILE A 94 -19.35 -12.12 -16.42
N MET A 95 -19.57 -11.92 -15.11
CA MET A 95 -20.82 -12.29 -14.43
C MET A 95 -22.04 -11.56 -15.01
N LEU A 96 -21.91 -10.26 -15.27
CA LEU A 96 -23.00 -9.47 -15.87
C LEU A 96 -23.28 -9.88 -17.32
N VAL A 97 -22.25 -10.16 -18.12
CA VAL A 97 -22.38 -10.59 -19.51
C VAL A 97 -22.92 -12.02 -19.59
N SER A 98 -22.48 -12.95 -18.73
CA SER A 98 -23.02 -14.32 -18.69
C SER A 98 -24.47 -14.37 -18.19
N ALA A 99 -24.84 -13.52 -17.22
CA ALA A 99 -26.23 -13.35 -16.80
C ALA A 99 -27.10 -12.76 -17.92
N ARG A 100 -26.58 -11.80 -18.69
CA ARG A 100 -27.27 -11.21 -19.85
C ARG A 100 -27.39 -12.19 -21.02
N PHE A 101 -26.38 -13.05 -21.22
CA PHE A 101 -26.38 -14.13 -22.20
C PHE A 101 -27.37 -15.24 -21.83
N SER A 102 -27.41 -15.67 -20.56
CA SER A 102 -28.40 -16.65 -20.07
C SER A 102 -29.83 -16.13 -20.20
N ARG A 103 -30.08 -14.84 -19.90
CA ARG A 103 -31.41 -14.23 -20.11
C ARG A 103 -31.79 -14.18 -21.59
N LYS A 104 -30.86 -13.82 -22.49
CA LYS A 104 -31.13 -13.86 -23.95
C LYS A 104 -31.38 -15.28 -24.46
N LEU A 105 -30.61 -16.27 -23.99
CA LEU A 105 -30.77 -17.67 -24.40
C LEU A 105 -32.11 -18.25 -23.91
N THR A 106 -32.52 -17.95 -22.68
CA THR A 106 -33.82 -18.36 -22.13
C THR A 106 -34.98 -17.72 -22.90
N VAL A 107 -34.90 -16.42 -23.22
CA VAL A 107 -35.95 -15.73 -23.98
C VAL A 107 -36.02 -16.22 -25.43
N THR A 108 -34.88 -16.50 -26.08
CA THR A 108 -34.87 -17.04 -27.46
C THR A 108 -35.31 -18.50 -27.52
N LEU A 109 -34.94 -19.34 -26.55
CA LEU A 109 -35.45 -20.71 -26.42
C LEU A 109 -36.94 -20.72 -26.10
N HIS A 110 -37.43 -19.81 -25.25
CA HIS A 110 -38.85 -19.66 -24.93
C HIS A 110 -39.66 -19.15 -26.13
N PHE A 111 -39.17 -18.15 -26.88
CA PHE A 111 -39.80 -17.71 -28.13
C PHE A 111 -39.80 -18.82 -29.21
N ARG A 112 -38.73 -19.60 -29.32
CA ARG A 112 -38.65 -20.73 -30.26
C ARG A 112 -39.50 -21.93 -29.82
N TRP A 113 -39.77 -22.10 -28.54
CA TRP A 113 -40.72 -23.09 -28.00
C TRP A 113 -42.18 -22.64 -28.21
N LEU A 114 -42.50 -21.37 -27.97
CA LEU A 114 -43.81 -20.76 -28.27
C LEU A 114 -44.15 -20.83 -29.76
N ASN A 115 -43.21 -20.47 -30.66
CA ASN A 115 -43.42 -20.60 -32.11
C ASN A 115 -43.47 -22.06 -32.60
N ARG A 116 -43.03 -23.03 -31.79
CA ARG A 116 -43.16 -24.46 -32.10
C ARG A 116 -44.47 -25.05 -31.58
N MET A 117 -45.08 -24.45 -30.56
CA MET A 117 -46.41 -24.84 -30.06
C MET A 117 -47.57 -24.20 -30.84
N SER A 118 -47.38 -23.09 -31.52
CA SER A 118 -48.40 -22.48 -32.40
C SER A 118 -48.54 -23.13 -33.78
N GLY A 119 -47.72 -24.14 -34.10
CA GLY A 119 -47.81 -24.92 -35.35
C GLY A 119 -48.64 -26.21 -35.24
N PHE A 120 -49.31 -26.44 -34.12
CA PHE A 120 -50.08 -27.67 -33.83
C PHE A 120 -51.47 -27.34 -33.27
N LEU A 121 -52.26 -26.56 -34.03
CA LEU A 121 -53.72 -26.56 -33.90
C LEU A 121 -54.33 -26.82 -35.28
N PRO A 122 -54.85 -28.04 -35.52
CA PRO A 122 -55.81 -28.30 -36.58
C PRO A 122 -57.21 -27.87 -36.09
N GLY A 123 -57.95 -27.16 -36.95
CA GLY A 123 -59.37 -26.85 -36.75
C GLY A 123 -59.68 -25.38 -36.86
#